data_AF-F4QEM1-F1
#
_entry.id   AF-F4QEM1-F1
#
_cell.length_a   1.000
_cell.length_b   1.000
_cell.length_c   1.000
_cell.angle_alpha   90.00
_cell.angle_beta   90.00
_cell.angle_gamma   90.00
#
_symmetry.space_group_name_H-M   'P 1'
#
loop_
_entity.id
_entity.type
_entity.pdbx_description
1 polymer ?
#
loop_
_entity_poly.entity_id
_entity_poly.type
_entity_poly.pdbx_seq_one_letter_code
_entity_poly.pdbx_strand_id
1 'polypeptide(L)'
;MKSTILFIVLIIATVYSQQIVNVQQLYKTLYIQHTPEDMNWSFNSLVNGGLLIDMKQYCDAEPGILSCTLPNIPDCESISLVGSIAGQGETNVHMVTEFNCTVYHLDEF
;
A
#
# COMPACT_ATOMS: atom_id res chain seq x y z
N MET A 1 43.00 28.82 -28.50
CA MET A 1 41.66 28.24 -28.75
C MET A 1 41.17 27.66 -27.43
N LYS A 2 40.15 28.25 -26.80
CA LYS A 2 39.64 27.83 -25.48
C LYS A 2 38.58 26.75 -25.70
N SER A 3 38.94 25.49 -25.46
CA SER A 3 38.02 24.36 -25.50
C SER A 3 37.09 24.45 -24.29
N THR A 4 35.81 24.73 -24.53
CA THR A 4 34.80 24.79 -23.47
C THR A 4 34.23 23.38 -23.32
N ILE A 5 34.61 22.69 -22.24
CA ILE A 5 34.11 21.35 -21.93
C ILE A 5 32.69 21.48 -21.40
N LEU A 6 31.72 21.00 -22.17
CA LEU A 6 30.31 20.98 -21.78
C LEU A 6 30.06 19.75 -20.88
N PHE A 7 29.89 19.96 -19.57
CA PHE A 7 29.48 18.91 -18.65
C PHE A 7 27.96 18.72 -18.75
N ILE A 8 27.52 17.60 -19.33
CA ILE A 8 26.11 17.21 -19.36
C ILE A 8 25.84 16.44 -18.07
N VAL A 9 25.10 17.06 -17.14
CA VAL A 9 24.66 16.41 -15.90
C VAL A 9 23.40 15.59 -16.21
N LEU A 10 23.51 14.27 -16.13
CA LEU A 10 22.39 13.34 -16.25
C LEU A 10 21.68 13.23 -14.89
N ILE A 11 20.52 13.87 -14.75
CA ILE A 11 19.66 13.71 -13.57
C ILE A 11 18.85 12.42 -13.77
N ILE A 12 19.16 11.39 -12.99
CA ILE A 12 18.39 10.14 -12.97
C ILE A 12 17.13 10.41 -12.14
N ALA A 13 15.98 10.52 -12.81
CA ALA A 13 14.70 10.61 -12.12
C ALA A 13 14.36 9.23 -11.54
N THR A 14 14.27 9.11 -10.22
CA THR A 14 13.73 7.92 -9.55
C THR A 14 12.21 7.96 -9.65
N VAL A 15 11.63 7.09 -10.48
CA VAL A 15 10.18 6.87 -10.50
C VAL A 15 9.81 6.03 -9.28
N TYR A 16 9.18 6.65 -8.28
CA TYR A 16 8.55 5.92 -7.17
C TYR A 16 7.22 5.35 -7.66
N SER A 17 7.12 4.02 -7.80
CA SER A 17 5.84 3.36 -8.08
C SER A 17 4.96 3.40 -6.83
N GLN A 18 3.78 4.02 -6.93
CA GLN A 18 2.77 4.04 -5.89
C GLN A 18 1.81 2.87 -6.12
N GLN A 19 1.92 1.80 -5.34
CA GLN A 19 1.11 0.59 -5.54
C GLN A 19 1.04 -0.29 -4.30
N ILE A 20 -0.01 -1.10 -4.23
CA ILE A 20 -0.07 -2.27 -3.35
C ILE A 20 0.67 -3.41 -4.09
N VAL A 21 1.66 -4.00 -3.44
CA VAL A 21 2.53 -5.03 -4.01
C VAL A 21 1.92 -6.42 -3.79
N ASN A 22 1.39 -6.66 -2.59
CA ASN A 22 0.88 -7.96 -2.19
C ASN A 22 -0.10 -7.81 -1.03
N VAL A 23 -1.06 -8.73 -0.95
CA VAL A 23 -2.00 -8.84 0.16
C VAL A 23 -2.03 -10.29 0.59
N GLN A 24 -1.65 -10.54 1.83
CA GLN A 24 -1.74 -11.87 2.43
C GLN A 24 -2.74 -11.86 3.57
N GLN A 25 -3.60 -12.88 3.61
CA GLN A 25 -4.51 -13.09 4.72
C GLN A 25 -4.02 -14.27 5.56
N LEU A 26 -3.79 -14.02 6.84
CA LEU A 26 -3.53 -15.05 7.83
C LEU A 26 -4.61 -14.95 8.90
N TYR A 27 -5.50 -15.93 8.96
CA TYR A 27 -6.69 -15.91 9.82
C TYR A 27 -7.54 -14.62 9.63
N LYS A 28 -7.48 -13.74 10.63
CA LYS A 28 -8.22 -12.47 10.75
C LYS A 28 -7.32 -11.25 10.53
N THR A 29 -6.08 -11.46 10.09
CA THR A 29 -5.11 -10.40 9.85
C THR A 29 -4.77 -10.34 8.38
N LEU A 30 -4.84 -9.12 7.82
CA LEU A 30 -4.37 -8.80 6.49
C LEU A 30 -3.00 -8.14 6.59
N TYR A 31 -2.05 -8.65 5.83
CA TYR A 31 -0.73 -8.07 5.63
C TYR A 31 -0.68 -7.47 4.23
N ILE A 32 -0.66 -6.15 4.17
CA ILE A 32 -0.75 -5.39 2.92
C ILE A 32 0.61 -4.76 2.66
N GLN A 33 1.38 -5.34 1.74
CA GLN A 33 2.68 -4.80 1.33
C GLN A 33 2.46 -3.70 0.30
N HIS A 34 3.11 -2.56 0.46
CA HIS A 34 2.91 -1.40 -0.41
C HIS A 34 4.21 -0.63 -0.66
N THR A 35 4.23 0.12 -1.76
CA THR A 35 5.26 1.12 -2.04
C THR A 35 4.60 2.47 -2.35
N PRO A 36 5.17 3.60 -1.89
CA PRO A 36 6.38 3.73 -1.08
C PRO A 36 6.18 3.26 0.38
N GLU A 37 7.28 3.09 1.12
CA GLU A 37 7.26 2.59 2.50
C GLU A 37 6.73 3.64 3.50
N ASP A 38 7.06 4.91 3.26
CA ASP A 38 6.74 6.05 4.14
C ASP A 38 5.35 6.64 3.86
N MET A 39 4.33 5.80 3.94
CA MET A 39 2.93 6.22 3.75
C MET A 39 2.27 6.62 5.07
N ASN A 40 1.63 7.80 5.08
CA ASN A 40 0.71 8.20 6.13
C ASN A 40 -0.73 7.97 5.65
N TRP A 41 -1.42 7.01 6.27
CA TRP A 41 -2.71 6.54 5.82
C TRP A 41 -3.88 7.37 6.36
N SER A 42 -4.67 7.93 5.45
CA SER A 42 -5.88 8.68 5.76
C SER A 42 -7.11 7.78 5.79
N PHE A 43 -7.23 6.84 4.84
CA PHE A 43 -8.32 5.86 4.77
C PHE A 43 -7.80 4.50 4.37
N ASN A 44 -8.28 3.46 5.07
CA ASN A 44 -8.01 2.07 4.76
C ASN A 44 -9.36 1.37 4.67
N SER A 45 -9.68 0.76 3.54
CA SER A 45 -10.99 0.12 3.37
C SER A 45 -10.91 -1.23 2.67
N LEU A 46 -11.73 -2.17 3.14
CA LEU A 46 -12.10 -3.34 2.36
C LEU A 46 -13.27 -2.98 1.46
N VAL A 47 -13.24 -3.49 0.24
CA VAL A 47 -14.32 -3.41 -0.72
C VAL A 47 -14.97 -4.78 -0.80
N ASN A 48 -16.27 -4.83 -0.51
CA ASN A 48 -17.07 -6.05 -0.62
C ASN A 48 -18.40 -5.71 -1.30
N GLY A 49 -18.61 -6.20 -2.53
CA GLY A 49 -19.82 -5.91 -3.29
C GLY A 49 -20.02 -4.42 -3.57
N GLY A 50 -18.92 -3.66 -3.69
CA GLY A 50 -18.91 -2.21 -3.85
C GLY A 50 -19.11 -1.39 -2.56
N LEU A 51 -19.27 -2.05 -1.40
CA LEU A 51 -19.32 -1.37 -0.11
C LEU A 51 -17.92 -1.16 0.47
N LEU A 52 -17.63 0.07 0.91
CA LEU A 52 -16.41 0.42 1.62
C LEU A 52 -16.57 0.17 3.12
N ILE A 53 -15.80 -0.78 3.65
CA ILE A 53 -15.74 -1.10 5.07
C ILE A 53 -14.46 -0.46 5.63
N ASP A 54 -14.60 0.53 6.50
CA ASP A 54 -13.46 1.18 7.14
C ASP A 54 -12.73 0.21 8.08
N MET A 55 -11.46 -0.05 7.76
CA MET A 55 -10.58 -0.89 8.56
C MET A 55 -9.50 -0.11 9.29
N LYS A 56 -9.42 1.22 9.14
CA LYS A 56 -8.29 2.03 9.64
C LYS A 56 -7.98 1.82 11.12
N GLN A 57 -9.01 1.75 11.96
CA GLN A 57 -8.88 1.56 13.41
C GLN A 57 -8.31 0.19 13.82
N TYR A 58 -8.28 -0.76 12.88
CA TYR A 58 -7.77 -2.12 13.09
C TYR A 58 -6.39 -2.32 12.49
N CYS A 59 -5.77 -1.25 11.96
CA CYS A 59 -4.52 -1.33 11.24
C CYS A 59 -3.37 -0.68 11.99
N ASP A 60 -2.24 -1.37 12.02
CA ASP A 60 -0.95 -0.87 12.44
C ASP A 60 -0.06 -0.68 11.19
N ALA A 61 0.52 0.51 11.07
CA ALA A 61 1.36 0.88 9.93
C ALA A 61 2.84 0.81 10.31
N GLU A 62 3.58 -0.02 9.59
CA GLU A 62 5.04 -0.09 9.62
C GLU A 62 5.59 0.27 8.22
N PRO A 63 6.89 0.60 8.08
CA PRO A 63 7.46 0.93 6.78
C PRO A 63 7.21 -0.19 5.74
N GLY A 64 6.47 0.14 4.69
CA GLY A 64 6.17 -0.78 3.58
C GLY A 64 5.12 -1.86 3.87
N ILE A 65 4.58 -1.92 5.08
CA ILE A 65 3.57 -2.92 5.45
C ILE A 65 2.48 -2.32 6.34
N LEU A 66 1.24 -2.58 5.94
CA LEU A 66 0.05 -2.24 6.72
C LEU A 66 -0.58 -3.55 7.22
N SER A 67 -0.59 -3.74 8.53
CA SER A 67 -1.12 -4.95 9.17
C SER A 67 -2.48 -4.65 9.79
N CYS A 68 -3.56 -5.25 9.28
CA CYS A 68 -4.92 -4.98 9.75
C CYS A 68 -5.58 -6.22 10.36
N THR A 69 -5.86 -6.21 11.67
CA THR A 69 -6.50 -7.35 12.38
C THR A 69 -7.99 -7.08 12.61
N LEU A 70 -8.83 -7.72 11.80
CA LEU A 70 -10.26 -7.44 11.72
C LEU A 70 -11.10 -8.43 12.54
N PRO A 71 -12.22 -8.00 13.15
CA PRO A 71 -13.10 -8.91 13.88
C PRO A 71 -13.74 -9.97 12.97
N ASN A 72 -14.02 -9.59 11.73
CA ASN A 72 -14.49 -10.43 10.65
C ASN A 72 -13.89 -9.93 9.33
N ILE A 73 -13.32 -10.84 8.53
CA ILE A 73 -12.88 -10.56 7.17
C ILE A 73 -13.94 -11.21 6.27
N PRO A 74 -14.83 -10.44 5.61
CA PRO A 74 -15.77 -11.02 4.65
C PRO A 74 -15.02 -11.61 3.45
N ASP A 75 -15.72 -12.24 2.51
CA ASP A 75 -15.15 -12.58 1.20
C ASP A 75 -14.69 -11.27 0.54
N CYS A 76 -13.42 -10.92 0.69
CA CYS A 76 -12.92 -9.63 0.24
C CYS A 76 -12.57 -9.71 -1.23
N GLU A 77 -13.00 -8.70 -1.96
CA GLU A 77 -12.75 -8.57 -3.39
C GLU A 77 -11.57 -7.63 -3.64
N SER A 78 -11.57 -6.45 -2.99
CA SER A 78 -10.47 -5.48 -3.12
C SER A 78 -10.16 -4.70 -1.85
N ILE A 79 -8.96 -4.13 -1.79
CA ILE A 79 -8.51 -3.17 -0.79
C ILE A 79 -8.38 -1.81 -1.46
N SER A 80 -8.83 -0.76 -0.77
CA SER A 80 -8.64 0.64 -1.14
C SER A 80 -7.89 1.36 -0.03
N LEU A 81 -6.70 1.88 -0.34
CA LEU A 81 -5.88 2.68 0.57
C LEU A 81 -5.74 4.10 0.04
N VAL A 82 -5.95 5.09 0.91
CA VAL A 82 -5.76 6.51 0.60
C VAL A 82 -4.83 7.10 1.65
N GLY A 83 -3.74 7.71 1.22
CA GLY A 83 -2.77 8.30 2.11
C GLY A 83 -1.91 9.35 1.43
N SER A 84 -0.90 9.83 2.13
CA SER A 84 0.08 10.78 1.61
C SER A 84 1.49 10.28 1.92
N ILE A 85 2.43 10.54 1.02
CA ILE A 85 3.84 10.23 1.26
C ILE A 85 4.39 11.24 2.28
N ALA A 86 4.97 10.75 3.37
CA ALA A 86 5.53 11.60 4.41
C ALA A 86 6.59 12.56 3.83
N GLY A 87 6.47 13.86 4.13
CA GLY A 87 7.45 14.86 3.71
C GLY A 87 7.36 15.34 2.25
N GLN A 88 6.46 14.82 1.42
CA GLN A 88 6.33 15.21 0.00
C GLN A 88 5.12 16.11 -0.32
N GLY A 89 4.58 16.82 0.69
CA GLY A 89 3.35 17.61 0.55
C GLY A 89 2.10 16.74 0.43
N GLU A 90 0.92 17.35 0.48
CA GLU A 90 -0.41 16.70 0.51
C GLU A 90 -0.80 16.01 -0.82
N THR A 91 0.12 15.26 -1.43
CA THR A 91 -0.22 14.42 -2.57
C THR A 91 -1.01 13.22 -2.03
N ASN A 92 -2.33 13.26 -2.21
CA ASN A 92 -3.20 12.14 -1.91
C ASN A 92 -2.91 11.03 -2.93
N VAL A 93 -2.32 9.95 -2.43
CA VAL A 93 -2.10 8.71 -3.15
C VAL A 93 -3.29 7.80 -2.89
N HIS A 94 -3.95 7.38 -3.96
CA HIS A 94 -5.03 6.40 -3.92
C HIS A 94 -4.55 5.11 -4.58
N MET A 95 -4.55 4.02 -3.82
CA MET A 95 -4.17 2.69 -4.28
C MET A 95 -5.35 1.75 -4.12
N VAL A 96 -5.64 0.97 -5.16
CA VAL A 96 -6.68 -0.07 -5.13
C VAL A 96 -6.09 -1.33 -5.72
N THR A 97 -6.28 -2.46 -5.04
CA THR A 97 -5.97 -3.78 -5.61
C THR A 97 -7.08 -4.76 -5.31
N GLU A 98 -7.40 -5.60 -6.29
CA GLU A 98 -8.14 -6.82 -6.04
C GLU A 98 -7.22 -7.82 -5.36
N PHE A 99 -7.78 -8.63 -4.46
CA PHE A 99 -7.07 -9.76 -3.87
C PHE A 99 -8.05 -10.91 -3.64
N ASN A 100 -7.60 -12.12 -3.91
CA ASN A 100 -8.35 -13.29 -3.49
C ASN A 100 -8.00 -13.54 -2.03
N CYS A 101 -9.03 -13.71 -1.20
CA CYS A 101 -8.86 -14.19 0.18
C CYS A 101 -8.39 -15.64 0.17
N THR A 102 -7.11 -15.87 -0.10
CA THR A 102 -6.51 -17.18 0.18
C THR A 102 -6.28 -17.21 1.69
N VAL A 103 -7.23 -17.78 2.44
CA VAL A 103 -7.09 -17.97 3.88
C VAL A 103 -6.04 -19.05 4.10
N TYR A 104 -4.81 -18.66 4.39
CA TYR A 104 -3.79 -19.61 4.79
C TYR A 104 -4.04 -20.02 6.25
N HIS A 105 -4.24 -21.32 6.48
CA HIS A 105 -4.23 -21.90 7.82
C HIS A 105 -2.78 -22.28 8.16
N LEU A 106 -2.37 -22.19 9.44
CA LEU A 106 -1.01 -22.58 9.88
C LEU A 106 -0.67 -24.06 9.58
N ASP A 107 -1.64 -24.84 9.12
CA ASP A 107 -1.49 -26.23 8.73
C ASP A 107 -0.90 -26.40 7.30
N GLU A 108 -0.67 -25.29 6.58
CA GLU A 108 -0.18 -25.26 5.20
C GLU A 108 1.30 -24.82 5.05
N PHE A 109 2.06 -24.74 6.16
CA PHE A 109 3.51 -24.49 6.19
C PHE A 109 4.32 -25.73 6.57
#